data_AF-A0A176S1T6-F1
#
_entry.id   AF-A0A176S1T6-F1
#
_cell.length_a   1.000
_cell.length_b   1.000
_cell.length_c   1.000
_cell.angle_alpha   90.00
_cell.angle_beta   90.00
_cell.angle_gamma   90.00
#
_symmetry.space_group_name_H-M   'P 1'
#
loop_
_entity.id
_entity.type
_entity.pdbx_description
1 polymer ?
#
loop_
_entity_poly.entity_id
_entity_poly.type
_entity_poly.pdbx_seq_one_letter_code
_entity_poly.pdbx_strand_id
1 'polypeptide(L)'
;GQTGGTADADIDAVEAWDTFTGSHDVVVAVIDTGVDYNHVDLVDNRWINVGEIAGNGIDDDGNGFVDDVYGYDFVYGDSDPMDGHSHGTHCSGTIGGVGNNSIGVAGVAHTVRIMAVKFLDDSGSGSTDDAIESVLYAVDNGAHILSNSWGGDDFSQGLEDAISYANDHDVLFVAAAGNDGRDTDVSPHYPSSYDVPNVLAVAATDHNDAKPSWSNYGLTSVDLGAPGVDTLSTEPGNSYGYKSGTSMATPHVSGAAALVKGYNPGLSALDIKSLIMDSVDPV
;
A
#
# COMPACT_ATOMS: atom_id res chain seq x y z
N GLY A 1 -20.73 -11.12 -7.08
CA GLY A 1 -22.15 -11.55 -7.20
C GLY A 1 -23.02 -11.38 -5.94
N GLN A 2 -22.56 -11.85 -4.78
CA GLN A 2 -23.27 -11.82 -3.49
C GLN A 2 -23.60 -10.42 -2.95
N THR A 3 -22.85 -9.39 -3.36
CA THR A 3 -23.12 -7.98 -3.07
C THR A 3 -24.07 -7.33 -4.07
N GLY A 4 -24.69 -8.12 -4.96
CA GLY A 4 -25.57 -7.63 -6.03
C GLY A 4 -24.86 -7.19 -7.30
N GLY A 5 -23.54 -7.38 -7.39
CA GLY A 5 -22.73 -7.07 -8.57
C GLY A 5 -22.58 -8.24 -9.56
N THR A 6 -21.71 -8.06 -10.55
CA THR A 6 -21.36 -9.09 -11.54
C THR A 6 -20.61 -10.25 -10.86
N ALA A 7 -20.75 -11.48 -11.36
CA ALA A 7 -19.91 -12.60 -10.93
C ALA A 7 -18.60 -12.55 -11.74
N ASP A 8 -17.48 -12.99 -11.17
CA ASP A 8 -16.11 -12.82 -11.73
C ASP A 8 -15.60 -11.36 -11.78
N ALA A 9 -16.38 -10.39 -11.32
CA ALA A 9 -15.89 -9.01 -11.15
C ALA A 9 -15.09 -8.90 -9.84
N ASP A 10 -13.94 -9.55 -9.82
CA ASP A 10 -13.00 -9.61 -8.70
C ASP A 10 -11.56 -9.85 -9.19
N ILE A 11 -10.67 -10.40 -8.35
CA ILE A 11 -9.24 -10.56 -8.66
C ILE A 11 -8.78 -12.02 -8.60
N ASP A 12 -9.71 -12.98 -8.58
CA ASP A 12 -9.42 -14.42 -8.50
C ASP A 12 -8.50 -14.78 -7.31
N ALA A 13 -8.64 -14.08 -6.17
CA ALA A 13 -7.76 -14.26 -5.02
C ALA A 13 -7.78 -15.70 -4.46
N VAL A 14 -8.94 -16.35 -4.47
CA VAL A 14 -9.09 -17.72 -3.94
C VAL A 14 -8.34 -18.73 -4.81
N GLU A 15 -8.41 -18.57 -6.13
CA GLU A 15 -7.71 -19.35 -7.13
C GLU A 15 -6.19 -19.12 -7.04
N ALA A 16 -5.76 -17.88 -6.80
CA ALA A 16 -4.36 -17.56 -6.55
C ALA A 16 -3.83 -18.24 -5.27
N TRP A 17 -4.63 -18.27 -4.20
CA TRP A 17 -4.28 -18.88 -2.92
C TRP A 17 -4.13 -20.39 -2.96
N ASP A 18 -4.77 -21.08 -3.91
CA ASP A 18 -4.50 -22.51 -4.17
C ASP A 18 -3.06 -22.76 -4.64
N THR A 19 -2.39 -21.73 -5.16
CA THR A 19 -0.98 -21.77 -5.58
C THR A 19 -0.05 -21.23 -4.50
N PHE A 20 -0.31 -20.05 -3.97
CA PHE A 20 0.55 -19.36 -3.01
C PHE A 20 -0.21 -18.30 -2.22
N THR A 21 0.00 -18.24 -0.91
CA THR A 21 -0.73 -17.33 -0.01
C THR A 21 0.13 -16.20 0.55
N GLY A 22 1.39 -16.09 0.12
CA GLY A 22 2.33 -15.06 0.59
C GLY A 22 3.53 -15.62 1.35
N SER A 23 4.41 -14.71 1.78
CA SER A 23 5.57 -15.00 2.61
C SER A 23 5.90 -13.80 3.50
N HIS A 24 6.27 -14.07 4.76
CA HIS A 24 6.81 -13.03 5.64
C HIS A 24 8.12 -12.44 5.12
N ASP A 25 8.84 -13.11 4.22
CA ASP A 25 10.07 -12.57 3.62
C ASP A 25 9.82 -11.36 2.71
N VAL A 26 8.57 -11.10 2.34
CA VAL A 26 8.18 -9.91 1.59
C VAL A 26 7.74 -8.81 2.57
N VAL A 27 8.31 -7.63 2.38
CA VAL A 27 8.01 -6.43 3.16
C VAL A 27 7.26 -5.44 2.27
N VAL A 28 6.08 -5.02 2.72
CA VAL A 28 5.29 -3.95 2.10
C VAL A 28 5.23 -2.79 3.09
N ALA A 29 5.73 -1.63 2.69
CA ALA A 29 5.59 -0.41 3.49
C ALA A 29 4.26 0.28 3.15
N VAL A 30 3.48 0.58 4.18
CA VAL A 30 2.25 1.37 4.08
C VAL A 30 2.61 2.78 4.53
N ILE A 31 2.79 3.66 3.55
CA ILE A 31 3.10 5.09 3.77
C ILE A 31 1.78 5.83 3.83
N ASP A 32 1.28 6.11 5.05
CA ASP A 32 -0.11 6.53 5.28
C ASP A 32 -0.30 7.22 6.65
N THR A 33 -1.47 7.08 7.29
CA THR A 33 -1.81 7.59 8.64
C THR A 33 -1.24 6.74 9.78
N GLY A 34 -0.39 5.77 9.47
CA GLY A 34 0.10 4.75 10.39
C GLY A 34 -0.67 3.43 10.28
N VAL A 35 -0.33 2.47 11.14
CA VAL A 35 -0.99 1.16 11.20
C VAL A 35 -1.26 0.79 12.66
N ASP A 36 -2.46 0.31 12.98
CA ASP A 36 -2.70 -0.41 14.24
C ASP A 36 -2.00 -1.77 14.19
N TYR A 37 -0.69 -1.77 14.43
CA TYR A 37 0.16 -2.96 14.46
C TYR A 37 -0.15 -3.91 15.64
N ASN A 38 -1.11 -3.56 16.50
CA ASN A 38 -1.65 -4.41 17.55
C ASN A 38 -3.02 -5.01 17.19
N HIS A 39 -3.59 -4.66 16.04
CA HIS A 39 -4.85 -5.21 15.57
C HIS A 39 -4.75 -6.74 15.48
N VAL A 40 -5.72 -7.45 16.06
CA VAL A 40 -5.71 -8.93 16.18
C VAL A 40 -5.58 -9.66 14.84
N ASP A 41 -5.94 -8.98 13.76
CA ASP A 41 -5.93 -9.49 12.39
C ASP A 41 -4.74 -9.00 11.55
N LEU A 42 -3.83 -8.22 12.15
CA LEU A 42 -2.61 -7.70 11.51
C LEU A 42 -1.34 -8.05 12.29
N VAL A 43 -1.46 -8.32 13.59
CA VAL A 43 -0.32 -8.46 14.51
C VAL A 43 0.70 -9.51 14.07
N ASP A 44 0.27 -10.60 13.43
CA ASP A 44 1.15 -11.67 12.93
C ASP A 44 1.82 -11.31 11.59
N ASN A 45 1.35 -10.26 10.92
CA ASN A 45 1.89 -9.73 9.66
C ASN A 45 2.59 -8.37 9.84
N ARG A 46 2.79 -7.87 11.06
CA ARG A 46 3.57 -6.64 11.26
C ARG A 46 5.05 -6.86 10.94
N TRP A 47 5.67 -5.90 10.30
CA TRP A 47 7.12 -5.83 10.19
C TRP A 47 7.72 -5.52 11.57
N ILE A 48 8.94 -6.01 11.79
CA ILE A 48 9.70 -5.76 13.01
C ILE A 48 11.11 -5.38 12.59
N ASN A 49 11.57 -4.20 12.97
CA ASN A 49 12.98 -3.84 12.88
C ASN A 49 13.76 -4.74 13.85
N VAL A 50 14.48 -5.73 13.31
CA VAL A 50 15.31 -6.64 14.13
C VAL A 50 16.63 -6.01 14.59
N GLY A 51 16.96 -4.82 14.07
CA GLY A 51 18.08 -4.00 14.49
C GLY A 51 17.84 -3.28 15.82
N GLU A 52 16.58 -3.03 16.15
CA GLU A 52 16.18 -2.25 17.34
C GLU A 52 15.92 -3.11 18.59
N ILE A 53 16.28 -2.57 19.77
CA ILE A 53 15.89 -3.09 21.08
C ILE A 53 14.81 -2.19 21.65
N ALA A 54 13.56 -2.63 21.46
CA ALA A 54 12.37 -1.90 21.88
C ALA A 54 12.44 -1.24 23.27
N GLY A 55 12.32 0.08 23.29
CA GLY A 55 12.13 0.91 24.48
C GLY A 55 13.40 1.18 25.26
N ASN A 56 14.58 1.06 24.62
CA ASN A 56 15.85 1.39 25.25
C ASN A 56 16.24 2.87 25.08
N GLY A 57 15.55 3.62 24.20
CA GLY A 57 15.82 5.03 23.89
C GLY A 57 17.09 5.25 23.08
N ILE A 58 17.54 4.25 22.31
CA ILE A 58 18.75 4.25 21.50
C ILE A 58 18.36 3.85 20.08
N ASP A 59 18.95 4.51 19.09
CA ASP A 59 18.98 4.07 17.69
C ASP A 59 20.07 2.98 17.59
N ASP A 60 19.66 1.71 17.69
CA ASP A 60 20.55 0.57 17.85
C ASP A 60 21.14 0.12 16.51
N ASP A 61 20.41 0.30 15.42
CA ASP A 61 20.87 -0.03 14.07
C ASP A 61 21.59 1.14 13.35
N GLY A 62 21.50 2.35 13.90
CA GLY A 62 22.16 3.56 13.41
C GLY A 62 21.49 4.16 12.18
N ASN A 63 20.21 3.87 11.94
CA ASN A 63 19.45 4.34 10.78
C ASN A 63 18.96 5.81 10.93
N GLY A 64 19.12 6.41 12.11
CA GLY A 64 18.72 7.77 12.43
C GLY A 64 17.40 7.89 13.21
N PHE A 65 16.74 6.76 13.49
CA PHE A 65 15.40 6.69 14.07
C PHE A 65 15.42 5.83 15.34
N VAL A 66 15.25 6.47 16.50
CA VAL A 66 15.33 5.78 17.79
C VAL A 66 14.10 4.89 18.02
N ASP A 67 14.29 3.61 18.35
CA ASP A 67 13.23 2.67 18.73
C ASP A 67 12.15 2.44 17.63
N ASP A 68 12.48 2.55 16.35
CA ASP A 68 11.56 2.40 15.19
C ASP A 68 11.13 0.93 14.90
N VAL A 69 10.74 0.22 15.97
CA VAL A 69 10.52 -1.23 16.00
C VAL A 69 9.49 -1.73 14.99
N TYR A 70 8.44 -0.95 14.71
CA TYR A 70 7.37 -1.34 13.77
C TYR A 70 7.30 -0.41 12.54
N GLY A 71 8.26 0.51 12.44
CA GLY A 71 8.29 1.63 11.51
C GLY A 71 8.39 2.96 12.24
N TYR A 72 8.11 4.07 11.55
CA TYR A 72 8.36 5.41 12.07
C TYR A 72 7.22 6.41 11.75
N ASP A 73 7.03 7.38 12.64
CA ASP A 73 6.10 8.50 12.49
C ASP A 73 6.87 9.80 12.16
N PHE A 74 6.80 10.19 10.90
CA PHE A 74 7.39 11.43 10.38
C PHE A 74 6.56 12.68 10.71
N VAL A 75 5.24 12.56 10.86
CA VAL A 75 4.39 13.74 11.10
C VAL A 75 4.50 14.25 12.54
N TYR A 76 4.76 13.36 13.50
CA TYR A 76 5.02 13.71 14.90
C TYR A 76 6.50 13.57 15.28
N GLY A 77 7.32 12.94 14.45
CA GLY A 77 8.76 12.82 14.64
C GLY A 77 9.13 11.89 15.78
N ASP A 78 8.46 10.73 15.85
CA ASP A 78 8.69 9.69 16.85
C ASP A 78 8.56 8.28 16.26
N SER A 79 8.85 7.26 17.07
CA SER A 79 8.89 5.86 16.65
C SER A 79 7.59 5.08 16.85
N ASP A 80 6.46 5.78 17.04
CA ASP A 80 5.16 5.13 17.18
C ASP A 80 4.26 5.42 15.98
N PRO A 81 4.35 4.63 14.88
CA PRO A 81 3.49 4.79 13.69
C PRO A 81 2.07 4.26 13.92
N MET A 82 1.54 4.35 15.14
CA MET A 82 0.18 3.93 15.48
C MET A 82 -0.86 4.76 14.72
N ASP A 83 -1.85 4.09 14.16
CA ASP A 83 -2.88 4.74 13.37
C ASP A 83 -3.95 5.41 14.25
N GLY A 84 -3.87 6.75 14.37
CA GLY A 84 -4.89 7.56 15.00
C GLY A 84 -6.09 7.92 14.10
N HIS A 85 -6.09 7.53 12.82
CA HIS A 85 -7.13 7.89 11.86
C HIS A 85 -8.02 6.71 11.41
N SER A 86 -7.42 5.60 10.96
CA SER A 86 -8.00 4.36 10.36
C SER A 86 -7.66 4.10 8.90
N HIS A 87 -7.09 5.07 8.19
CA HIS A 87 -6.92 4.94 6.75
C HIS A 87 -5.80 3.95 6.42
N GLY A 88 -4.62 4.11 7.03
CA GLY A 88 -3.50 3.20 6.86
C GLY A 88 -3.81 1.79 7.36
N THR A 89 -4.48 1.63 8.51
CA THR A 89 -4.90 0.30 9.00
C THR A 89 -5.85 -0.40 8.03
N HIS A 90 -6.75 0.34 7.37
CA HIS A 90 -7.67 -0.21 6.37
C HIS A 90 -6.93 -0.67 5.11
N CYS A 91 -5.97 0.13 4.64
CA CYS A 91 -5.07 -0.26 3.56
C CYS A 91 -4.25 -1.52 3.93
N SER A 92 -3.68 -1.57 5.14
CA SER A 92 -2.90 -2.71 5.63
C SER A 92 -3.69 -4.02 5.67
N GLY A 93 -4.95 -4.00 6.12
CA GLY A 93 -5.80 -5.19 6.12
C GLY A 93 -6.13 -5.70 4.73
N THR A 94 -6.25 -4.80 3.75
CA THR A 94 -6.50 -5.18 2.35
C THR A 94 -5.26 -5.86 1.75
N ILE A 95 -4.06 -5.37 2.09
CA ILE A 95 -2.80 -6.00 1.67
C ILE A 95 -2.62 -7.35 2.37
N GLY A 96 -2.75 -7.38 3.70
CA GLY A 96 -2.22 -8.45 4.53
C GLY A 96 -2.96 -8.71 5.83
N GLY A 97 -4.28 -8.56 5.87
CA GLY A 97 -5.10 -9.20 6.92
C GLY A 97 -4.78 -10.69 7.00
N VAL A 98 -4.51 -11.20 8.20
CA VAL A 98 -3.98 -12.56 8.39
C VAL A 98 -5.01 -13.59 7.95
N GLY A 99 -4.72 -14.27 6.84
CA GLY A 99 -5.64 -15.27 6.29
C GLY A 99 -5.76 -16.53 7.15
N ASN A 100 -6.93 -17.19 7.11
CA ASN A 100 -7.21 -18.46 7.77
C ASN A 100 -7.02 -18.48 9.31
N ASN A 101 -7.04 -17.34 9.99
CA ASN A 101 -6.98 -17.26 11.46
C ASN A 101 -8.37 -17.32 12.14
N SER A 102 -9.46 -17.41 11.36
CA SER A 102 -10.86 -17.40 11.83
C SER A 102 -11.33 -16.08 12.48
N ILE A 103 -10.64 -14.97 12.20
CA ILE A 103 -10.94 -13.63 12.70
C ILE A 103 -11.13 -12.73 11.47
N GLY A 104 -12.07 -11.78 11.55
CA GLY A 104 -12.14 -10.67 10.61
C GLY A 104 -12.12 -11.00 9.11
N VAL A 105 -11.08 -10.48 8.44
CA VAL A 105 -10.91 -10.46 6.98
C VAL A 105 -9.60 -11.17 6.60
N ALA A 106 -9.44 -11.47 5.31
CA ALA A 106 -8.16 -11.89 4.74
C ALA A 106 -7.70 -10.82 3.75
N GLY A 107 -6.46 -10.37 3.88
CA GLY A 107 -5.82 -9.55 2.86
C GLY A 107 -5.43 -10.40 1.64
N VAL A 108 -5.06 -9.74 0.55
CA VAL A 108 -4.61 -10.43 -0.68
C VAL A 108 -3.43 -11.36 -0.40
N ALA A 109 -2.49 -10.96 0.46
CA ALA A 109 -1.41 -11.82 0.95
C ALA A 109 -1.67 -12.25 2.41
N HIS A 110 -2.06 -13.51 2.63
CA HIS A 110 -2.33 -14.04 3.97
C HIS A 110 -1.13 -13.91 4.93
N THR A 111 0.09 -13.99 4.39
CA THR A 111 1.34 -13.80 5.14
C THR A 111 2.24 -12.82 4.42
N VAL A 112 2.61 -11.72 5.08
CA VAL A 112 3.45 -10.63 4.57
C VAL A 112 3.96 -9.82 5.78
N ARG A 113 5.03 -9.04 5.63
CA ARG A 113 5.44 -8.05 6.65
C ARG A 113 4.97 -6.66 6.25
N ILE A 114 4.13 -6.04 7.07
CA ILE A 114 3.63 -4.67 6.91
C ILE A 114 4.50 -3.73 7.73
N MET A 115 5.29 -2.90 7.07
CA MET A 115 6.05 -1.81 7.69
C MET A 115 5.15 -0.57 7.78
N ALA A 116 4.96 -0.05 8.99
CA ALA A 116 4.07 1.09 9.22
C ALA A 116 4.85 2.40 9.10
N VAL A 117 4.57 3.20 8.08
CA VAL A 117 5.25 4.48 7.86
C VAL A 117 4.21 5.59 7.92
N LYS A 118 4.19 6.34 9.01
CA LYS A 118 3.19 7.37 9.26
C LYS A 118 3.73 8.73 8.85
N PHE A 119 3.08 9.38 7.90
CA PHE A 119 3.38 10.76 7.50
C PHE A 119 2.13 11.64 7.43
N LEU A 120 0.95 11.00 7.54
CA LEU A 120 -0.33 11.68 7.68
C LEU A 120 -0.75 11.67 9.16
N ASP A 121 -1.15 12.84 9.65
CA ASP A 121 -1.67 13.04 10.99
C ASP A 121 -3.03 12.36 11.20
N ASP A 122 -3.55 12.45 12.42
CA ASP A 122 -4.82 11.82 12.80
C ASP A 122 -6.06 12.46 12.14
N SER A 123 -5.86 13.49 11.32
CA SER A 123 -6.87 14.11 10.46
C SER A 123 -6.68 13.78 8.97
N GLY A 124 -5.68 12.96 8.63
CA GLY A 124 -5.35 12.57 7.26
C GLY A 124 -4.52 13.59 6.49
N SER A 125 -3.84 14.51 7.18
CA SER A 125 -3.02 15.58 6.56
C SER A 125 -1.53 15.36 6.81
N GLY A 126 -0.68 15.68 5.82
CA GLY A 126 0.78 15.61 5.96
C GLY A 126 1.48 16.54 4.98
N SER A 127 2.81 16.54 5.02
CA SER A 127 3.63 17.36 4.12
C SER A 127 4.34 16.52 3.05
N THR A 128 4.71 17.14 1.94
CA THR A 128 5.54 16.49 0.92
C THR A 128 6.93 16.13 1.45
N ASP A 129 7.48 16.92 2.38
CA ASP A 129 8.78 16.65 2.98
C ASP A 129 8.73 15.35 3.81
N ASP A 130 7.69 15.17 4.62
CA ASP A 130 7.50 13.93 5.39
C ASP A 130 7.26 12.73 4.47
N ALA A 131 6.57 12.93 3.34
CA ALA A 131 6.36 11.89 2.34
C ALA A 131 7.68 11.46 1.68
N ILE A 132 8.58 12.42 1.40
CA ILE A 132 9.93 12.15 0.89
C ILE A 132 10.72 11.31 1.88
N GLU A 133 10.77 11.72 3.15
CA GLU A 133 11.49 10.99 4.19
C GLU A 133 10.91 9.58 4.39
N SER A 134 9.59 9.44 4.32
CA SER A 134 8.89 8.15 4.38
C SER A 134 9.29 7.18 3.27
N VAL A 135 9.42 7.67 2.04
CA VAL A 135 9.84 6.85 0.89
C VAL A 135 11.27 6.38 1.09
N LEU A 136 12.19 7.27 1.46
CA LEU A 136 13.59 6.93 1.69
C LEU A 136 13.74 5.93 2.83
N TYR A 137 13.08 6.19 3.97
CA TYR A 137 13.06 5.30 5.13
C TYR A 137 12.60 3.89 4.78
N ALA A 138 11.49 3.76 4.05
CA ALA A 138 10.94 2.47 3.68
C ALA A 138 11.90 1.67 2.79
N VAL A 139 12.52 2.33 1.82
CA VAL A 139 13.51 1.71 0.92
C VAL A 139 14.74 1.25 1.72
N ASP A 140 15.29 2.12 2.55
CA ASP A 140 16.50 1.83 3.35
C ASP A 140 16.27 0.73 4.40
N ASN A 141 15.04 0.58 4.89
CA ASN A 141 14.63 -0.49 5.81
C ASN A 141 14.14 -1.77 5.11
N GLY A 142 14.36 -1.90 3.80
CA GLY A 142 14.19 -3.15 3.06
C GLY A 142 12.76 -3.43 2.62
N ALA A 143 11.93 -2.41 2.42
CA ALA A 143 10.65 -2.58 1.73
C ALA A 143 10.87 -3.04 0.29
N HIS A 144 10.04 -3.98 -0.18
CA HIS A 144 10.03 -4.43 -1.57
C HIS A 144 8.95 -3.72 -2.38
N ILE A 145 7.86 -3.35 -1.72
CA ILE A 145 6.73 -2.62 -2.29
C ILE A 145 6.36 -1.48 -1.36
N LEU A 146 6.12 -0.29 -1.93
CA LEU A 146 5.54 0.87 -1.25
C LEU A 146 4.08 0.98 -1.67
N SER A 147 3.15 0.98 -0.71
CA SER A 147 1.73 1.21 -0.92
C SER A 147 1.38 2.65 -0.56
N ASN A 148 0.99 3.45 -1.55
CA ASN A 148 0.82 4.90 -1.42
C ASN A 148 -0.63 5.29 -1.75
N SER A 149 -1.49 5.25 -0.73
CA SER A 149 -2.94 5.51 -0.84
C SER A 149 -3.29 6.99 -0.60
N TRP A 150 -2.44 7.90 -1.06
CA TRP A 150 -2.50 9.35 -0.84
C TRP A 150 -2.14 10.10 -2.13
N GLY A 151 -2.41 11.39 -2.18
CA GLY A 151 -2.02 12.22 -3.30
C GLY A 151 -2.43 13.68 -3.21
N GLY A 152 -2.02 14.45 -4.21
CA GLY A 152 -2.26 15.88 -4.33
C GLY A 152 -2.00 16.38 -5.75
N ASP A 153 -2.20 17.69 -5.96
CA ASP A 153 -2.16 18.30 -7.28
C ASP A 153 -0.78 18.84 -7.68
N ASP A 154 0.09 19.11 -6.72
CA ASP A 154 1.35 19.82 -6.94
C ASP A 154 2.51 18.87 -7.23
N PHE A 155 3.25 19.15 -8.31
CA PHE A 155 4.50 18.47 -8.62
C PHE A 155 5.60 18.90 -7.64
N SER A 156 6.36 17.92 -7.13
CA SER A 156 7.59 18.14 -6.38
C SER A 156 8.75 17.38 -7.00
N GLN A 157 9.84 18.08 -7.31
CA GLN A 157 11.07 17.44 -7.78
C GLN A 157 11.67 16.53 -6.70
N GLY A 158 11.63 16.94 -5.43
CA GLY A 158 12.18 16.15 -4.34
C GLY A 158 11.46 14.81 -4.16
N LEU A 159 10.14 14.79 -4.37
CA LEU A 159 9.36 13.56 -4.33
C LEU A 159 9.61 12.67 -5.56
N GLU A 160 9.76 13.26 -6.76
CA GLU A 160 10.19 12.51 -7.95
C GLU A 160 11.57 11.86 -7.74
N ASP A 161 12.51 12.59 -7.15
CA ASP A 161 13.85 12.11 -6.85
C ASP A 161 13.82 10.97 -5.82
N ALA A 162 12.94 11.04 -4.80
CA ALA A 162 12.75 9.96 -3.83
C ALA A 162 12.11 8.71 -4.44
N ILE A 163 11.15 8.87 -5.35
CA ILE A 163 10.54 7.74 -6.09
C ILE A 163 11.57 7.12 -7.05
N SER A 164 12.39 7.95 -7.69
CA SER A 164 13.52 7.50 -8.52
C SER A 164 14.57 6.75 -7.68
N TYR A 165 14.80 7.18 -6.45
CA TYR A 165 15.64 6.44 -5.50
C TYR A 165 15.06 5.05 -5.20
N ALA A 166 13.74 4.93 -4.96
CA ALA A 166 13.08 3.65 -4.81
C ALA A 166 13.22 2.77 -6.06
N ASN A 167 13.11 3.35 -7.26
CA ASN A 167 13.32 2.66 -8.53
C ASN A 167 14.74 2.08 -8.63
N ASP A 168 15.75 2.89 -8.30
CA ASP A 168 17.17 2.50 -8.36
C ASP A 168 17.53 1.41 -7.33
N HIS A 169 16.71 1.23 -6.29
CA HIS A 169 16.82 0.19 -5.26
C HIS A 169 15.88 -1.00 -5.48
N ASP A 170 15.30 -1.14 -6.69
CA ASP A 170 14.44 -2.27 -7.06
C ASP A 170 13.17 -2.40 -6.19
N VAL A 171 12.58 -1.26 -5.81
CA VAL A 171 11.36 -1.19 -5.01
C VAL A 171 10.19 -0.74 -5.87
N LEU A 172 9.06 -1.46 -5.83
CA LEU A 172 7.84 -1.09 -6.57
C LEU A 172 7.09 0.03 -5.84
N PHE A 173 6.67 1.07 -6.55
CA PHE A 173 5.91 2.19 -5.99
C PHE A 173 4.46 2.13 -6.49
N VAL A 174 3.53 1.62 -5.69
CA VAL A 174 2.10 1.54 -6.07
C VAL A 174 1.37 2.79 -5.58
N ALA A 175 0.65 3.48 -6.46
CA ALA A 175 0.06 4.79 -6.16
C ALA A 175 -1.43 4.87 -6.53
N ALA A 176 -2.24 5.46 -5.66
CA ALA A 176 -3.65 5.75 -5.94
C ALA A 176 -3.78 6.84 -7.03
N ALA A 177 -4.65 6.61 -8.02
CA ALA A 177 -4.88 7.58 -9.12
C ALA A 177 -5.65 8.85 -8.68
N GLY A 178 -6.31 8.82 -7.52
CA GLY A 178 -7.11 9.94 -6.98
C GLY A 178 -8.61 9.81 -7.27
N ASN A 179 -9.41 10.66 -6.60
CA ASN A 179 -10.86 10.47 -6.44
C ASN A 179 -11.73 11.63 -6.97
N ASP A 180 -11.26 12.36 -7.98
CA ASP A 180 -11.96 13.54 -8.54
C ASP A 180 -12.72 13.26 -9.86
N GLY A 181 -12.61 12.05 -10.41
CA GLY A 181 -13.19 11.68 -11.70
C GLY A 181 -12.52 12.39 -12.89
N ARG A 182 -11.29 12.86 -12.73
CA ARG A 182 -10.58 13.66 -13.75
C ARG A 182 -9.63 12.82 -14.60
N ASP A 183 -9.40 13.31 -15.81
CA ASP A 183 -8.38 12.79 -16.73
C ASP A 183 -6.99 13.31 -16.32
N THR A 184 -6.15 12.44 -15.80
CA THR A 184 -4.81 12.77 -15.28
C THR A 184 -3.77 12.98 -16.38
N ASP A 185 -4.06 12.61 -17.63
CA ASP A 185 -3.21 13.02 -18.78
C ASP A 185 -3.35 14.52 -19.05
N VAL A 186 -4.46 15.14 -18.62
CA VAL A 186 -4.75 16.57 -18.79
C VAL A 186 -4.51 17.34 -17.49
N SER A 187 -4.91 16.78 -16.35
CA SER A 187 -4.78 17.37 -15.02
C SER A 187 -4.09 16.38 -14.08
N PRO A 188 -2.75 16.35 -14.07
CA PRO A 188 -1.96 15.37 -13.32
C PRO A 188 -2.35 15.26 -11.84
N HIS A 189 -2.17 14.07 -11.29
CA HIS A 189 -2.34 13.78 -9.86
C HIS A 189 -1.06 13.09 -9.37
N TYR A 190 -0.43 13.64 -8.33
CA TYR A 190 0.82 13.11 -7.79
C TYR A 190 0.55 12.35 -6.49
N PRO A 191 1.23 11.21 -6.24
CA PRO A 191 2.38 10.70 -6.99
C PRO A 191 2.06 9.85 -8.23
N SER A 192 0.79 9.50 -8.50
CA SER A 192 0.45 8.57 -9.59
C SER A 192 0.89 8.99 -11.00
N SER A 193 1.04 10.30 -11.25
CA SER A 193 1.44 10.84 -12.56
C SER A 193 2.94 11.12 -12.69
N TYR A 194 3.78 10.72 -11.72
CA TYR A 194 5.23 10.76 -11.90
C TYR A 194 5.68 9.76 -12.96
N ASP A 195 6.50 10.20 -13.92
CA ASP A 195 7.04 9.36 -15.00
C ASP A 195 8.32 8.64 -14.53
N VAL A 196 8.18 7.82 -13.49
CA VAL A 196 9.25 6.96 -12.97
C VAL A 196 8.88 5.49 -13.21
N PRO A 197 9.77 4.65 -13.78
CA PRO A 197 9.38 3.32 -14.27
C PRO A 197 8.72 2.39 -13.25
N ASN A 198 9.10 2.48 -11.98
CA ASN A 198 8.55 1.66 -10.88
C ASN A 198 7.21 2.17 -10.34
N VAL A 199 6.68 3.30 -10.80
CA VAL A 199 5.35 3.79 -10.39
C VAL A 199 4.28 2.94 -11.05
N LEU A 200 3.38 2.34 -10.27
CA LEU A 200 2.21 1.61 -10.74
C LEU A 200 0.96 2.34 -10.26
N ALA A 201 0.31 3.08 -11.16
CA ALA A 201 -0.83 3.94 -10.89
C ALA A 201 -2.16 3.19 -11.00
N VAL A 202 -2.97 3.25 -9.94
CA VAL A 202 -4.13 2.37 -9.74
C VAL A 202 -5.44 3.18 -9.67
N ALA A 203 -6.32 2.98 -10.64
CA ALA A 203 -7.72 3.40 -10.59
C ALA A 203 -8.58 2.43 -9.77
N ALA A 204 -9.77 2.86 -9.37
CA ALA A 204 -10.74 2.01 -8.70
C ALA A 204 -11.70 1.37 -9.70
N THR A 205 -12.15 0.16 -9.41
CA THR A 205 -13.31 -0.51 -10.02
C THR A 205 -14.32 -0.89 -8.94
N ASP A 206 -15.59 -1.00 -9.33
CA ASP A 206 -16.66 -1.48 -8.47
C ASP A 206 -16.97 -2.96 -8.70
N HIS A 207 -17.88 -3.52 -7.91
CA HIS A 207 -18.33 -4.91 -7.99
C HIS A 207 -19.05 -5.32 -9.30
N ASN A 208 -19.11 -4.45 -10.31
CA ASN A 208 -19.59 -4.73 -11.66
C ASN A 208 -18.49 -4.53 -12.72
N ASP A 209 -17.21 -4.47 -12.32
CA ASP A 209 -16.06 -4.06 -13.16
C ASP A 209 -16.16 -2.65 -13.74
N ALA A 210 -17.06 -1.82 -13.21
CA ALA A 210 -17.19 -0.45 -13.68
C ALA A 210 -16.23 0.46 -12.92
N LYS A 211 -15.56 1.35 -13.66
CA LYS A 211 -14.84 2.46 -13.04
C LYS A 211 -15.86 3.44 -12.43
N PRO A 212 -15.86 3.69 -11.10
CA PRO A 212 -16.77 4.64 -10.49
C PRO A 212 -16.48 6.06 -11.01
N SER A 213 -17.51 6.92 -11.02
CA SER A 213 -17.41 8.25 -11.63
C SER A 213 -16.37 9.16 -10.99
N TRP A 214 -16.01 8.88 -9.74
CA TRP A 214 -14.99 9.61 -9.00
C TRP A 214 -13.58 9.05 -9.19
N SER A 215 -13.39 7.84 -9.73
CA SER A 215 -12.01 7.37 -9.96
C SER A 215 -11.40 8.18 -11.09
N ASN A 216 -10.27 8.82 -10.80
CA ASN A 216 -9.39 9.38 -11.82
C ASN A 216 -8.95 8.30 -12.80
N TYR A 217 -8.57 8.73 -13.99
CA TYR A 217 -8.17 7.88 -15.10
C TYR A 217 -7.20 8.64 -16.00
N GLY A 218 -6.43 7.94 -16.81
CA GLY A 218 -5.57 8.52 -17.84
C GLY A 218 -5.15 7.43 -18.80
N LEU A 219 -5.03 7.72 -20.09
CA LEU A 219 -4.59 6.74 -21.08
C LEU A 219 -3.11 6.41 -20.90
N THR A 220 -2.32 7.35 -20.42
CA THR A 220 -0.86 7.20 -20.23
C THR A 220 -0.38 7.37 -18.79
N SER A 221 -1.20 7.95 -17.92
CA SER A 221 -0.87 8.27 -16.52
C SER A 221 -1.53 7.37 -15.48
N VAL A 222 -2.35 6.40 -15.91
CA VAL A 222 -2.92 5.36 -15.05
C VAL A 222 -2.72 4.01 -15.74
N ASP A 223 -2.19 3.02 -15.00
CA ASP A 223 -1.79 1.74 -15.57
C ASP A 223 -2.92 0.71 -15.57
N LEU A 224 -3.67 0.60 -14.46
CA LEU A 224 -4.72 -0.41 -14.30
C LEU A 224 -5.81 0.01 -13.30
N GLY A 225 -6.90 -0.76 -13.25
CA GLY A 225 -7.94 -0.66 -12.22
C GLY A 225 -7.93 -1.85 -11.26
N ALA A 226 -8.32 -1.63 -10.01
CA ALA A 226 -8.52 -2.70 -9.01
C ALA A 226 -9.71 -2.39 -8.08
N PRO A 227 -10.26 -3.39 -7.36
CA PRO A 227 -11.43 -3.19 -6.51
C PRO A 227 -11.23 -2.08 -5.46
N GLY A 228 -12.04 -1.03 -5.53
CA GLY A 228 -11.91 0.13 -4.65
C GLY A 228 -13.24 0.67 -4.13
N VAL A 229 -14.35 -0.04 -4.34
CA VAL A 229 -15.69 0.36 -3.88
C VAL A 229 -16.21 -0.62 -2.84
N ASP A 230 -16.66 -0.07 -1.71
CA ASP A 230 -17.22 -0.82 -0.58
C ASP A 230 -16.32 -1.98 -0.14
N THR A 231 -15.02 -1.68 0.02
CA THR A 231 -14.00 -2.62 0.47
C THR A 231 -14.06 -2.73 2.00
N LEU A 232 -14.35 -3.94 2.50
CA LEU A 232 -14.26 -4.25 3.94
C LEU A 232 -12.80 -4.52 4.31
N SER A 233 -12.31 -3.87 5.36
CA SER A 233 -10.98 -4.15 5.89
C SER A 233 -10.90 -3.81 7.39
N THR A 234 -9.72 -4.00 7.99
CA THR A 234 -9.40 -3.68 9.39
C THR A 234 -9.46 -2.19 9.68
N GLU A 235 -9.90 -1.82 10.86
CA GLU A 235 -9.84 -0.46 11.41
C GLU A 235 -9.29 -0.52 12.85
N PRO A 236 -8.67 0.55 13.36
CA PRO A 236 -8.06 0.56 14.69
C PRO A 236 -9.02 0.09 15.79
N GLY A 237 -8.47 -0.50 16.84
CA GLY A 237 -9.26 -0.96 17.99
C GLY A 237 -10.01 -2.27 17.74
N ASN A 238 -9.40 -3.19 16.97
CA ASN A 238 -9.96 -4.51 16.64
C ASN A 238 -11.34 -4.43 15.98
N SER A 239 -11.49 -3.48 15.05
CA SER A 239 -12.74 -3.22 14.34
C SER A 239 -12.57 -3.39 12.83
N TYR A 240 -13.68 -3.33 12.11
CA TYR A 240 -13.71 -3.54 10.66
C TYR A 240 -14.69 -2.58 10.04
N GLY A 241 -14.34 -2.02 8.89
CA GLY A 241 -15.13 -0.98 8.24
C GLY A 241 -15.08 -1.06 6.72
N TYR A 242 -16.12 -0.52 6.09
CA TYR A 242 -16.19 -0.36 4.64
C TYR A 242 -15.66 1.01 4.24
N LYS A 243 -14.77 1.07 3.25
CA LYS A 243 -14.32 2.32 2.63
C LYS A 243 -14.34 2.21 1.10
N SER A 244 -14.37 3.35 0.43
CA SER A 244 -14.37 3.47 -1.02
C SER A 244 -13.37 4.54 -1.45
N GLY A 245 -12.54 4.23 -2.45
CA GLY A 245 -11.54 5.12 -3.01
C GLY A 245 -10.51 4.36 -3.84
N THR A 246 -9.76 5.09 -4.67
CA THR A 246 -8.51 4.57 -5.26
C THR A 246 -7.52 4.11 -4.18
N SER A 247 -7.58 4.74 -3.01
CA SER A 247 -6.90 4.31 -1.79
C SER A 247 -7.20 2.88 -1.34
N MET A 248 -8.36 2.31 -1.68
CA MET A 248 -8.70 0.90 -1.41
C MET A 248 -8.35 -0.02 -2.59
N ALA A 249 -8.20 0.52 -3.80
CA ALA A 249 -7.74 -0.22 -4.97
C ALA A 249 -6.22 -0.47 -4.91
N THR A 250 -5.44 0.56 -4.58
CA THR A 250 -3.98 0.50 -4.39
C THR A 250 -3.52 -0.69 -3.53
N PRO A 251 -4.06 -0.93 -2.32
CA PRO A 251 -3.62 -2.03 -1.48
C PRO A 251 -3.97 -3.43 -2.02
N HIS A 252 -5.00 -3.58 -2.87
CA HIS A 252 -5.22 -4.86 -3.56
C HIS A 252 -4.05 -5.16 -4.51
N VAL A 253 -3.59 -4.15 -5.25
CA VAL A 253 -2.45 -4.27 -6.18
C VAL A 253 -1.15 -4.47 -5.43
N SER A 254 -0.92 -3.76 -4.32
CA SER A 254 0.25 -3.97 -3.46
C SER A 254 0.28 -5.37 -2.86
N GLY A 255 -0.87 -5.92 -2.47
CA GLY A 255 -0.98 -7.30 -2.01
C GLY A 255 -0.71 -8.32 -3.12
N ALA A 256 -1.21 -8.10 -4.34
CA ALA A 256 -0.90 -8.94 -5.50
C ALA A 256 0.60 -8.89 -5.84
N ALA A 257 1.23 -7.71 -5.80
CA ALA A 257 2.67 -7.56 -5.96
C ALA A 257 3.45 -8.32 -4.89
N ALA A 258 2.97 -8.33 -3.64
CA ALA A 258 3.57 -9.11 -2.57
C ALA A 258 3.48 -10.62 -2.79
N LEU A 259 2.35 -11.13 -3.31
CA LEU A 259 2.22 -12.54 -3.71
C LEU A 259 3.21 -12.89 -4.82
N VAL A 260 3.33 -12.06 -5.86
CA VAL A 260 4.27 -12.28 -6.97
C VAL A 260 5.71 -12.29 -6.48
N LYS A 261 6.12 -11.29 -5.68
CA LYS A 261 7.47 -11.22 -5.10
C LYS A 261 7.76 -12.42 -4.21
N GLY A 262 6.80 -12.83 -3.38
CA GLY A 262 6.98 -13.96 -2.46
C GLY A 262 7.10 -15.30 -3.19
N TYR A 263 6.33 -15.48 -4.26
CA TYR A 263 6.36 -16.69 -5.08
C TYR A 263 7.66 -16.80 -5.88
N ASN A 264 8.17 -15.67 -6.40
CA ASN A 264 9.44 -15.61 -7.11
C ASN A 264 10.30 -14.42 -6.64
N PRO A 265 11.09 -14.60 -5.56
CA PRO A 265 11.88 -13.53 -4.95
C PRO A 265 12.95 -12.92 -5.87
N GLY A 266 13.33 -13.61 -6.95
CA GLY A 266 14.33 -13.14 -7.91
C GLY A 266 13.80 -12.12 -8.94
N LEU A 267 12.50 -11.84 -8.96
CA LEU A 267 11.93 -10.82 -9.84
C LEU A 267 12.28 -9.41 -9.37
N SER A 268 12.63 -8.55 -10.33
CA SER A 268 12.76 -7.11 -10.11
C SER A 268 11.40 -6.45 -9.92
N ALA A 269 11.36 -5.25 -9.34
CA ALA A 269 10.15 -4.42 -9.24
C ALA A 269 9.51 -4.18 -10.62
N LEU A 270 10.33 -3.97 -11.66
CA LEU A 270 9.83 -3.75 -13.02
C LEU A 270 9.28 -5.03 -13.67
N ASP A 271 9.87 -6.19 -13.37
CA ASP A 271 9.31 -7.48 -13.80
C ASP A 271 7.96 -7.73 -13.11
N ILE A 272 7.84 -7.41 -11.82
CA ILE A 272 6.59 -7.54 -11.06
C ILE A 272 5.53 -6.61 -11.65
N LYS A 273 5.86 -5.34 -11.88
CA LYS A 273 4.97 -4.38 -12.54
C LYS A 273 4.47 -4.92 -13.88
N SER A 274 5.39 -5.39 -14.72
CA SER A 274 5.07 -5.93 -16.05
C SER A 274 4.15 -7.15 -15.97
N LEU A 275 4.44 -8.10 -15.06
CA LEU A 275 3.61 -9.28 -14.87
C LEU A 275 2.19 -8.95 -14.41
N ILE A 276 2.04 -7.98 -13.50
CA ILE A 276 0.72 -7.51 -13.05
C ILE A 276 -0.02 -6.90 -14.24
N MET A 277 0.61 -5.98 -14.99
CA MET A 277 -0.03 -5.33 -16.14
C MET A 277 -0.40 -6.31 -17.26
N ASP A 278 0.42 -7.34 -17.50
CA ASP A 278 0.18 -8.35 -18.53
C ASP A 278 -0.90 -9.38 -18.13
N SER A 279 -1.32 -9.40 -16.86
CA SER A 279 -2.30 -10.35 -16.31
C SER A 279 -3.66 -9.73 -15.97
N VAL A 280 -3.87 -8.45 -16.26
CA VAL A 280 -5.16 -7.78 -16.03
C VAL A 280 -6.26 -8.36 -16.94
N ASP A 281 -7.47 -8.47 -16.41
CA ASP A 281 -8.64 -8.79 -17.21
C ASP A 281 -9.07 -7.59 -18.06
N PRO A 282 -9.35 -7.78 -19.37
CA PRO A 282 -9.91 -6.73 -20.21
C PRO A 282 -11.35 -6.40 -19.80
N VAL A 283 -11.60 -5.15 -19.40
CA VAL A 283 -12.92 -4.63 -19.00
C VAL A 283 -13.49 -3.61 -20.00
#